data_AF-A0A850S9J3-F1
#
_entry.id   AF-A0A850S9J3-F1
#
_cell.length_a   1.000
_cell.length_b   1.000
_cell.length_c   1.000
_cell.angle_alpha   90.00
_cell.angle_beta   90.00
_cell.angle_gamma   90.00
#
_symmetry.space_group_name_H-M   'P 1'
#
loop_
_entity.id
_entity.type
_entity.pdbx_description
1 polymer ?
#
loop_
_entity_poly.entity_id
_entity_poly.type
_entity_poly.pdbx_seq_one_letter_code
_entity_poly.pdbx_strand_id
1 'polypeptide(L)'
;SQQSVTLSADEPATIYYTTDGSTPTTSSPVYSSPIPITALGTTTLKFFGVDAAANTGTVQTETYTINDTVRPAVNITSPSAGQSFQGPSTGVAVNVQGTAFDDGGIQIVEVRTQNTSYQPATPASPGDWSTWTHSVTFVAEGSHTLIAKATDNAGNVQWFTVSITITFTG
;
A
#
# COMPACT_ATOMS: atom_id res chain seq x y z
N SER A 1 -9.03 7.33 4.89
CA SER A 1 -10.07 8.11 5.63
C SER A 1 -10.18 7.57 7.05
N GLN A 2 -10.96 8.18 7.95
CA GLN A 2 -11.29 7.58 9.25
C GLN A 2 -12.77 7.80 9.54
N GLN A 3 -13.38 6.91 10.32
CA GLN A 3 -14.75 7.07 10.80
C GLN A 3 -14.80 7.03 12.32
N SER A 4 -15.85 7.60 12.90
CA SER A 4 -16.11 7.59 14.34
C SER A 4 -17.56 7.23 14.57
N VAL A 5 -17.80 6.18 15.37
CA VAL A 5 -19.14 5.62 15.59
C VAL A 5 -19.62 5.95 16.99
N THR A 6 -20.81 6.52 17.10
CA THR A 6 -21.50 6.73 18.37
C THR A 6 -22.60 5.69 18.51
N LEU A 7 -22.60 4.97 19.63
CA LEU A 7 -23.65 4.00 19.96
C LEU A 7 -24.64 4.63 20.93
N SER A 8 -25.92 4.27 20.80
CA SER A 8 -27.00 4.68 21.69
C SER A 8 -27.95 3.51 21.94
N ALA A 9 -28.53 3.48 23.12
CA ALA A 9 -29.63 2.59 23.47
C ALA A 9 -30.93 3.40 23.58
N ASP A 10 -32.07 2.75 23.36
CA ASP A 10 -33.42 3.29 23.50
C ASP A 10 -33.87 3.44 24.97
N GLU A 11 -33.16 2.76 25.88
CA GLU A 11 -33.30 2.91 27.33
C GLU A 11 -31.93 2.90 28.05
N PRO A 12 -31.85 3.23 29.36
CA PRO A 12 -30.59 3.17 30.10
C PRO A 12 -29.99 1.76 30.12
N ALA A 13 -28.92 1.55 29.36
CA ALA A 13 -28.23 0.26 29.24
C ALA A 13 -26.70 0.44 29.13
N THR A 14 -25.97 -0.60 29.55
CA THR A 14 -24.53 -0.73 29.29
C THR A 14 -24.35 -1.40 27.93
N ILE A 15 -23.67 -0.74 26.99
CA ILE A 15 -23.43 -1.28 25.65
C ILE A 15 -22.06 -1.96 25.61
N TYR A 16 -22.03 -3.21 25.14
CA TYR A 16 -20.83 -4.01 24.92
C TYR A 16 -20.62 -4.21 23.43
N TYR A 17 -19.36 -4.19 22.97
CA TYR A 17 -19.06 -4.25 21.54
C TYR A 17 -17.77 -4.99 21.19
N THR A 18 -17.64 -5.33 19.90
CA THR A 18 -16.45 -5.90 19.26
C THR A 18 -16.31 -5.31 17.87
N THR A 19 -15.08 -5.12 17.37
CA THR A 19 -14.80 -4.55 16.03
C THR A 19 -14.24 -5.57 15.04
N ASP A 20 -13.97 -6.79 15.50
CA ASP A 20 -13.41 -7.89 14.70
C ASP A 20 -14.50 -8.83 14.14
N GLY A 21 -15.78 -8.51 14.36
CA GLY A 21 -16.92 -9.32 13.93
C GLY A 21 -17.25 -10.52 14.83
N SER A 22 -16.52 -10.75 15.92
CA SER A 22 -16.89 -11.74 16.94
C SER A 22 -18.17 -11.29 17.68
N THR A 23 -18.96 -12.23 18.20
CA THR A 23 -20.16 -11.86 18.96
C THR A 23 -19.76 -11.28 20.33
N PRO A 24 -20.19 -10.06 20.69
CA PRO A 24 -19.87 -9.46 21.99
C PRO A 24 -20.53 -10.23 23.14
N THR A 25 -19.89 -10.18 24.31
CA THR A 25 -20.40 -10.70 25.59
C THR A 25 -20.27 -9.63 26.67
N THR A 26 -20.74 -9.88 27.89
CA THR A 26 -20.55 -8.96 29.02
C THR A 26 -19.09 -8.84 29.49
N SER A 27 -18.20 -9.69 28.96
CA SER A 27 -16.74 -9.57 29.14
C SER A 27 -16.06 -8.74 28.04
N SER A 28 -16.81 -8.32 27.00
CA SER A 28 -16.30 -7.47 25.94
C SER A 28 -16.11 -6.02 26.42
N PRO A 29 -15.38 -5.18 25.66
CA PRO A 29 -15.26 -3.75 25.97
C PRO A 29 -16.61 -3.04 26.09
N VAL A 30 -16.73 -2.17 27.09
CA VAL A 30 -17.91 -1.30 27.31
C VAL A 30 -17.75 -0.02 26.51
N TYR A 31 -18.80 0.35 25.78
CA TYR A 31 -18.88 1.62 25.09
C TYR A 31 -18.95 2.78 26.10
N SER A 32 -17.95 3.65 26.05
CA SER A 32 -17.81 4.82 26.95
C SER A 32 -17.44 6.11 26.20
N SER A 33 -17.01 5.99 24.95
CA SER A 33 -16.67 7.09 24.06
C SER A 33 -16.82 6.64 22.60
N PRO A 34 -16.95 7.57 21.64
CA PRO A 34 -17.07 7.22 20.22
C PRO A 34 -15.95 6.26 19.77
N ILE A 35 -16.34 5.22 19.02
CA ILE A 35 -15.44 4.16 18.57
C ILE A 35 -14.73 4.64 17.29
N PRO A 36 -13.40 4.82 17.29
CA PRO A 36 -12.67 5.15 16.08
C PRO A 36 -12.55 3.91 15.18
N ILE A 37 -12.87 4.06 13.90
CA ILE A 37 -12.65 3.05 12.86
C ILE A 37 -11.56 3.60 11.93
N THR A 38 -10.33 3.12 12.14
CA THR A 38 -9.13 3.60 11.45
C THR A 38 -8.42 2.53 10.64
N ALA A 39 -8.71 1.25 10.87
CA ALA A 39 -8.08 0.15 10.15
C ALA A 39 -8.53 0.17 8.68
N LEU A 40 -7.57 0.06 7.75
CA LEU A 40 -7.84 -0.13 6.33
C LEU A 40 -8.63 -1.43 6.11
N GLY A 41 -9.47 -1.42 5.08
CA GLY A 41 -10.37 -2.54 4.78
C GLY A 41 -11.66 -2.49 5.60
N THR A 42 -12.25 -3.66 5.82
CA THR A 42 -13.56 -3.78 6.47
C THR A 42 -13.43 -4.08 7.96
N THR A 43 -14.02 -3.22 8.79
CA THR A 43 -14.26 -3.45 10.21
C THR A 43 -15.71 -3.88 10.42
N THR A 44 -15.93 -4.98 11.15
CA THR A 44 -17.29 -5.43 11.50
C THR A 44 -17.55 -5.12 12.97
N LEU A 45 -18.36 -4.09 13.21
CA LEU A 45 -18.79 -3.71 14.55
C LEU A 45 -20.02 -4.53 14.94
N LYS A 46 -19.93 -5.25 16.06
CA LYS A 46 -21.09 -5.88 16.69
C LYS A 46 -21.28 -5.32 18.08
N PHE A 47 -22.53 -5.11 18.48
CA PHE A 47 -22.84 -4.54 19.79
C PHE A 47 -24.21 -4.97 20.31
N PHE A 48 -24.37 -4.95 21.63
CA PHE A 48 -25.65 -5.16 22.31
C PHE A 48 -25.69 -4.39 23.64
N GLY A 49 -26.89 -4.08 24.12
CA GLY A 49 -27.12 -3.43 25.41
C GLY A 49 -27.55 -4.41 26.50
N VAL A 50 -27.17 -4.12 27.75
CA VAL A 50 -27.68 -4.79 28.96
C VAL A 50 -28.25 -3.75 29.91
N ASP A 51 -29.53 -3.89 30.27
CA ASP A 51 -30.20 -2.98 31.21
C ASP A 51 -29.84 -3.28 32.68
N ALA A 52 -30.34 -2.48 33.62
CA ALA A 52 -30.12 -2.68 35.05
C ALA A 52 -30.78 -3.95 35.62
N ALA A 53 -31.77 -4.52 34.93
CA ALA A 53 -32.45 -5.76 35.28
C ALA A 53 -31.78 -7.01 34.65
N ALA A 54 -30.63 -6.82 33.98
CA ALA A 54 -29.89 -7.84 33.24
C ALA A 54 -30.61 -8.42 32.01
N ASN A 55 -31.60 -7.69 31.46
CA ASN A 55 -32.14 -8.02 30.14
C ASN A 55 -31.13 -7.64 29.06
N THR A 56 -30.98 -8.49 28.05
CA THR A 56 -30.06 -8.27 26.94
C THR A 56 -30.81 -7.90 25.68
N GLY A 57 -30.41 -6.79 25.04
CA GLY A 57 -30.85 -6.46 23.69
C GLY A 57 -30.32 -7.45 22.65
N THR A 58 -30.90 -7.40 21.45
CA THR A 58 -30.40 -8.19 20.31
C THR A 58 -29.05 -7.65 19.82
N VAL A 59 -28.17 -8.54 19.38
CA VAL A 59 -26.88 -8.15 18.81
C VAL A 59 -27.12 -7.46 17.46
N GLN A 60 -26.69 -6.22 17.35
CA GLN A 60 -26.64 -5.45 16.11
C GLN A 60 -25.30 -5.67 15.41
N THR A 61 -25.28 -5.58 14.08
CA THR A 61 -24.07 -5.75 13.26
C THR A 61 -24.01 -4.64 12.22
N GLU A 62 -22.91 -3.89 12.21
CA GLU A 62 -22.63 -2.83 11.24
C GLU A 62 -21.25 -3.05 10.61
N THR A 63 -21.11 -2.72 9.33
CA THR A 63 -19.83 -2.83 8.61
C THR A 63 -19.35 -1.46 8.18
N TYR A 64 -18.05 -1.23 8.37
CA TYR A 64 -17.39 0.02 8.01
C TYR A 64 -16.19 -0.30 7.13
N THR A 65 -16.09 0.35 5.99
CA THR A 65 -14.94 0.22 5.09
C THR A 65 -14.13 1.50 5.09
N ILE A 66 -12.83 1.37 5.37
CA ILE A 66 -11.85 2.44 5.18
C ILE A 66 -11.01 2.08 3.97
N ASN A 67 -11.09 2.93 2.94
CA ASN A 67 -10.26 2.78 1.75
C ASN A 67 -8.90 3.44 1.96
N ASP A 68 -7.87 2.78 1.48
CA ASP A 68 -6.57 3.37 1.33
C ASP A 68 -6.52 4.25 0.07
N THR A 69 -6.08 5.48 0.26
CA THR A 69 -5.98 6.51 -0.78
C THR A 69 -4.61 7.18 -0.77
N VAL A 70 -3.68 6.66 0.04
CA VAL A 70 -2.33 7.19 0.15
C VAL A 70 -1.51 6.61 -0.98
N ARG A 71 -0.67 7.43 -1.63
CA ARG A 71 0.19 6.93 -2.71
C ARG A 71 1.43 6.26 -2.12
N PRO A 72 1.92 5.19 -2.75
CA PRO A 72 3.17 4.56 -2.32
C PRO A 72 4.36 5.49 -2.52
N ALA A 73 5.46 5.21 -1.81
CA ALA A 73 6.78 5.72 -2.11
C ALA A 73 7.52 4.77 -3.06
N VAL A 74 8.30 5.33 -3.99
CA VAL A 74 9.19 4.57 -4.88
C VAL A 74 10.42 5.41 -5.21
N ASN A 75 11.59 4.77 -5.25
CA ASN A 75 12.85 5.41 -5.61
C ASN A 75 13.69 4.49 -6.50
N ILE A 76 14.46 5.08 -7.40
CA ILE A 76 15.59 4.43 -8.07
C ILE A 76 16.85 4.82 -7.29
N THR A 77 17.54 3.84 -6.68
CA THR A 77 18.78 4.05 -5.92
C THR A 77 20.02 3.82 -6.77
N SER A 78 19.89 3.03 -7.84
CA SER A 78 20.91 2.87 -8.88
C SER A 78 20.22 2.63 -10.21
N PRO A 79 20.66 3.23 -11.32
CA PRO A 79 21.77 4.19 -11.41
C PRO A 79 21.49 5.52 -10.73
N SER A 80 22.55 6.26 -10.41
CA SER A 80 22.43 7.66 -9.98
C SER A 80 22.05 8.57 -11.14
N ALA A 81 21.39 9.70 -10.86
CA ALA A 81 21.08 10.70 -11.87
C ALA A 81 22.35 11.20 -12.58
N GLY A 82 22.33 11.14 -13.91
CA GLY A 82 23.45 11.53 -14.78
C GLY A 82 24.55 10.47 -14.92
N GLN A 83 24.42 9.30 -14.29
CA GLN A 83 25.43 8.24 -14.42
C GLN A 83 25.59 7.82 -15.88
N SER A 84 26.84 7.60 -16.28
CA SER A 84 27.21 7.17 -17.64
C SER A 84 27.56 5.69 -17.67
N PHE A 85 27.16 5.01 -18.74
CA PHE A 85 27.50 3.61 -19.01
C PHE A 85 28.09 3.50 -20.42
N GLN A 86 29.09 2.62 -20.56
CA GLN A 86 29.74 2.35 -21.84
C GLN A 86 29.66 0.85 -22.17
N GLY A 87 29.55 0.52 -23.46
CA GLY A 87 29.58 -0.86 -23.93
C GLY A 87 29.33 -0.98 -25.44
N PRO A 88 29.15 -2.19 -25.98
CA PRO A 88 29.01 -2.38 -27.41
C PRO A 88 27.66 -1.86 -27.94
N SER A 89 27.62 -1.49 -29.21
CA SER A 89 26.40 -1.04 -29.90
C SER A 89 25.33 -2.14 -30.03
N THR A 90 25.69 -3.40 -29.79
CA THR A 90 24.74 -4.52 -29.72
C THR A 90 23.90 -4.52 -28.45
N GLY A 91 24.31 -3.79 -27.40
CA GLY A 91 23.55 -3.66 -26.17
C GLY A 91 24.41 -3.30 -24.95
N VAL A 92 23.98 -2.27 -24.23
CA VAL A 92 24.51 -1.91 -22.91
C VAL A 92 23.48 -2.28 -21.85
N ALA A 93 23.77 -3.29 -21.04
CA ALA A 93 22.89 -3.70 -19.94
C ALA A 93 23.12 -2.82 -18.71
N VAL A 94 22.04 -2.27 -18.15
CA VAL A 94 22.04 -1.48 -16.92
C VAL A 94 21.13 -2.16 -15.91
N ASN A 95 21.68 -2.49 -14.75
CA ASN A 95 20.90 -2.99 -13.61
C ASN A 95 20.32 -1.81 -12.84
N VAL A 96 19.00 -1.65 -12.92
CA VAL A 96 18.22 -0.68 -12.15
C VAL A 96 17.86 -1.30 -10.82
N GLN A 97 18.08 -0.57 -9.73
CA GLN A 97 17.77 -0.97 -8.37
C GLN A 97 17.04 0.15 -7.66
N GLY A 98 16.20 -0.21 -6.70
CA GLY A 98 15.43 0.78 -5.97
C GLY A 98 14.77 0.24 -4.73
N THR A 99 13.92 1.09 -4.16
CA THR A 99 13.09 0.79 -2.98
C THR A 99 11.65 1.19 -3.29
N ALA A 100 10.68 0.53 -2.66
CA ALA A 100 9.30 0.96 -2.63
C ALA A 100 8.69 0.65 -1.26
N PHE A 101 7.78 1.50 -0.81
CA PHE A 101 7.15 1.36 0.50
C PHE A 101 5.75 1.96 0.50
N ASP A 102 4.83 1.28 1.18
CA ASP A 102 3.53 1.78 1.55
C ASP A 102 3.03 1.03 2.79
N ASP A 103 2.27 1.69 3.68
CA ASP A 103 1.72 1.07 4.89
C ASP A 103 0.70 -0.04 4.56
N GLY A 104 -0.05 0.11 3.45
CA GLY A 104 -0.94 -0.90 2.88
C GLY A 104 -0.22 -1.98 2.07
N GLY A 105 1.09 -1.83 1.89
CA GLY A 105 1.96 -2.74 1.14
C GLY A 105 1.96 -2.48 -0.37
N ILE A 106 3.08 -2.85 -1.01
CA ILE A 106 3.26 -2.69 -2.44
C ILE A 106 2.76 -3.94 -3.19
N GLN A 107 1.91 -3.73 -4.19
CA GLN A 107 1.48 -4.79 -5.10
C GLN A 107 2.59 -5.10 -6.11
N ILE A 108 3.12 -4.07 -6.76
CA ILE A 108 4.13 -4.23 -7.82
C ILE A 108 4.99 -2.98 -8.01
N VAL A 109 6.26 -3.19 -8.37
CA VAL A 109 7.07 -2.17 -9.04
C VAL A 109 7.30 -2.59 -10.49
N GLU A 110 7.09 -1.64 -11.40
CA GLU A 110 7.35 -1.81 -12.82
C GLU A 110 8.33 -0.74 -13.31
N VAL A 111 9.19 -1.11 -14.26
CA VAL A 111 10.20 -0.23 -14.84
C VAL A 111 10.02 -0.14 -16.35
N ARG A 112 10.27 1.05 -16.92
CA ARG A 112 10.36 1.26 -18.36
C ARG A 112 11.40 2.33 -18.69
N THR A 113 11.74 2.43 -19.98
CA THR A 113 12.31 3.65 -20.53
C THR A 113 11.21 4.55 -21.09
N GLN A 114 11.52 5.81 -21.45
CA GLN A 114 10.54 6.82 -21.86
C GLN A 114 9.53 6.33 -22.93
N ASN A 115 9.95 5.42 -23.81
CA ASN A 115 9.16 4.97 -24.96
C ASN A 115 8.84 3.47 -24.98
N THR A 116 9.03 2.75 -23.87
CA THR A 116 8.71 1.31 -23.80
C THR A 116 7.49 1.03 -22.91
N SER A 117 6.93 -0.17 -23.07
CA SER A 117 5.97 -0.70 -22.10
C SER A 117 6.63 -0.92 -20.74
N TYR A 118 5.82 -0.83 -19.68
CA TYR A 118 6.23 -1.25 -18.34
C TYR A 118 6.51 -2.75 -18.30
N GLN A 119 7.57 -3.11 -17.59
CA GLN A 119 7.93 -4.49 -17.28
C GLN A 119 8.07 -4.64 -15.76
N PRO A 120 7.66 -5.79 -15.20
CA PRO A 120 7.79 -6.02 -13.77
C PRO A 120 9.26 -6.01 -13.33
N ALA A 121 9.54 -5.36 -12.21
CA ALA A 121 10.79 -5.53 -11.47
C ALA A 121 10.75 -6.82 -10.62
N THR A 122 11.91 -7.24 -10.13
CA THR A 122 12.08 -8.37 -9.23
C THR A 122 12.19 -7.87 -7.80
N PRO A 123 11.28 -8.24 -6.88
CA PRO A 123 11.36 -7.86 -5.47
C PRO A 123 12.47 -8.62 -4.72
N ALA A 124 12.79 -8.20 -3.50
CA ALA A 124 13.77 -8.86 -2.64
C ALA A 124 13.37 -10.31 -2.31
N SER A 125 12.07 -10.51 -2.06
CA SER A 125 11.42 -11.80 -1.93
C SER A 125 9.94 -11.65 -2.34
N PRO A 126 9.17 -12.73 -2.55
CA PRO A 126 7.77 -12.62 -2.96
C PRO A 126 6.95 -11.73 -2.00
N GLY A 127 6.48 -10.58 -2.50
CA GLY A 127 5.72 -9.57 -1.74
C GLY A 127 6.58 -8.55 -0.99
N ASP A 128 7.90 -8.72 -0.90
CA ASP A 128 8.83 -7.79 -0.25
C ASP A 128 9.49 -6.84 -1.26
N TRP A 129 8.89 -5.67 -1.42
CA TRP A 129 9.37 -4.61 -2.30
C TRP A 129 10.30 -3.60 -1.61
N SER A 130 10.78 -3.90 -0.39
CA SER A 130 11.73 -3.04 0.33
C SER A 130 12.98 -2.75 -0.50
N THR A 131 13.39 -3.71 -1.33
CA THR A 131 14.28 -3.49 -2.47
C THR A 131 13.73 -4.20 -3.71
N TRP A 132 14.11 -3.70 -4.89
CA TRP A 132 13.76 -4.31 -6.16
C TRP A 132 14.86 -4.10 -7.21
N THR A 133 14.90 -4.98 -8.21
CA THR A 133 15.87 -4.91 -9.32
C THR A 133 15.20 -5.10 -10.68
N HIS A 134 15.75 -4.50 -11.74
CA HIS A 134 15.31 -4.72 -13.11
C HIS A 134 16.47 -4.43 -14.09
N SER A 135 16.69 -5.31 -15.06
CA SER A 135 17.74 -5.12 -16.07
C SER A 135 17.17 -4.54 -17.36
N VAL A 136 17.79 -3.45 -17.85
CA VAL A 136 17.41 -2.78 -19.11
C VAL A 136 18.59 -2.81 -20.06
N THR A 137 18.36 -3.24 -21.30
CA THR A 137 19.39 -3.20 -22.36
C THR A 137 19.15 -2.03 -23.30
N PHE A 138 20.16 -1.19 -23.46
CA PHE A 138 20.14 -0.01 -24.34
C PHE A 138 20.86 -0.30 -25.66
N VAL A 139 20.20 0.01 -26.78
CA VAL A 139 20.72 -0.16 -28.15
C VAL A 139 20.81 1.16 -28.91
N ALA A 140 20.77 2.28 -28.20
CA ALA A 140 21.02 3.62 -28.74
C ALA A 140 21.87 4.45 -27.76
N GLU A 141 22.76 5.29 -28.29
CA GLU A 141 23.53 6.24 -27.50
C GLU A 141 22.67 7.43 -27.02
N GLY A 142 23.25 8.21 -26.11
CA GLY A 142 22.70 9.48 -25.65
C GLY A 142 22.02 9.38 -24.29
N SER A 143 21.21 10.39 -24.00
CA SER A 143 20.47 10.49 -22.74
C SER A 143 19.22 9.61 -22.77
N HIS A 144 19.08 8.75 -21.76
CA HIS A 144 17.91 7.90 -21.56
C HIS A 144 17.25 8.20 -20.23
N THR A 145 15.92 8.10 -20.18
CA THR A 145 15.15 8.23 -18.94
C THR A 145 14.60 6.87 -18.53
N LEU A 146 14.97 6.44 -17.33
CA LEU A 146 14.38 5.32 -16.60
C LEU A 146 13.20 5.84 -15.77
N ILE A 147 12.10 5.10 -15.81
CA ILE A 147 10.87 5.40 -15.07
C ILE A 147 10.50 4.16 -14.27
N ALA A 148 10.50 4.27 -12.94
CA ALA A 148 9.92 3.29 -12.04
C ALA A 148 8.50 3.73 -11.65
N LYS A 149 7.56 2.79 -11.58
CA LYS A 149 6.21 2.98 -11.07
C LYS A 149 5.95 1.95 -9.99
N ALA A 150 5.57 2.39 -8.79
CA ALA A 150 5.00 1.51 -7.78
C ALA A 150 3.48 1.61 -7.80
N THR A 151 2.82 0.47 -7.65
CA THR A 151 1.38 0.34 -7.38
C THR A 151 1.24 -0.36 -6.04
N ASP A 152 0.48 0.23 -5.11
CA ASP A 152 0.15 -0.41 -3.82
C ASP A 152 -1.00 -1.43 -3.94
N ASN A 153 -1.32 -2.12 -2.85
CA ASN A 153 -2.41 -3.10 -2.80
C ASN A 153 -3.81 -2.50 -2.96
N ALA A 154 -3.96 -1.20 -2.78
CA ALA A 154 -5.21 -0.46 -3.00
C ALA A 154 -5.33 0.12 -4.41
N GLY A 155 -4.27 -0.01 -5.22
CA GLY A 155 -4.20 0.48 -6.59
C GLY A 155 -3.74 1.94 -6.72
N ASN A 156 -3.29 2.59 -5.63
CA ASN A 156 -2.66 3.90 -5.77
C ASN A 156 -1.27 3.75 -6.38
N VAL A 157 -0.86 4.77 -7.14
CA VAL A 157 0.34 4.72 -7.96
C VAL A 157 1.24 5.92 -7.73
N GLN A 158 2.54 5.69 -7.78
CA GLN A 158 3.56 6.72 -7.78
C GLN A 158 4.70 6.38 -8.73
N TRP A 159 5.35 7.41 -9.26
CA TRP A 159 6.46 7.29 -10.19
C TRP A 159 7.74 7.93 -9.65
N PHE A 160 8.88 7.40 -10.10
CA PHE A 160 10.20 8.02 -9.92
C PHE A 160 10.99 7.92 -11.22
N THR A 161 11.79 8.94 -11.52
CA THR A 161 12.55 9.02 -12.78
C THR A 161 14.02 9.31 -12.54
N VAL A 162 14.88 8.65 -13.33
CA VAL A 162 16.32 8.90 -13.37
C VAL A 162 16.77 9.00 -14.83
N SER A 163 17.56 10.01 -15.14
CA SER A 163 18.24 10.12 -16.44
C SER A 163 19.66 9.57 -16.36
N ILE A 164 20.09 8.84 -17.39
CA ILE A 164 21.44 8.29 -17.55
C ILE A 164 21.97 8.57 -18.96
N THR A 165 23.27 8.41 -19.16
CA THR A 165 23.90 8.53 -20.49
C THR A 165 24.49 7.19 -20.95
N ILE A 166 24.22 6.80 -22.19
CA ILE A 166 24.81 5.62 -22.84
C ILE A 166 25.76 6.09 -23.94
N THR A 167 26.97 5.52 -23.96
CA THR A 167 27.95 5.71 -25.05
C THR A 167 28.46 4.36 -25.53
N PHE A 168 28.65 4.20 -26.83
CA PHE A 168 29.19 2.96 -27.38
C PHE A 168 30.70 2.98 -27.48
N THR A 169 31.30 1.81 -27.23
CA THR A 169 32.70 1.55 -27.56
C THR A 169 32.77 1.09 -29.00
N GLY A 170 33.55 1.81 -29.82
CA GLY A 170 33.84 1.44 -31.21
C GLY A 170 34.67 0.16 -31.34
#